data_AF-A0A3B0A458-F1
#
_entry.id   AF-A0A3B0A458-F1
#
_cell.length_a   1.000
_cell.length_b   1.000
_cell.length_c   1.000
_cell.angle_alpha   90.00
_cell.angle_beta   90.00
_cell.angle_gamma   90.00
#
_symmetry.space_group_name_H-M   'P 1'
#
loop_
_entity.id
_entity.type
_entity.pdbx_description
1 polymer ?
#
loop_
_entity_poly.entity_id
_entity_poly.type
_entity_poly.pdbx_seq_one_letter_code
_entity_poly.pdbx_strand_id
1 'polypeptide(L)'
;MSTTTAGSHPPEPRPPHSVGSSPSPSLSSRRPSRQERLEHLRRLTLRDRTLLGWLAEHYLLSTDQISTALFPSRRAALLRLATLRTIEAVTRFVDVTTGTSQYLYALGPLGAVLHPTAYTDPDRPTARPPRSSIERTERIVGSRKLRHLLGVNQLFVDLHAYTRTDPNARLLRWWSEQHATAAYAAADIRPDAHGVWSNGDRTIGFFLEHDNNTENLGRVLRKLRAYERLAEFGPRYPVLLRVRSRRREVNILRALAGVPTAMPVATGIHDEHPAGPAWTLTSDTGLRRWLHELPSDHGPDNRATNPHRFVPPDVDE
;
A
#
# COMPACT_ATOMS: atom_id res chain seq x y z
N MET A 1 29.49 -87.13 -21.05
CA MET A 1 30.95 -87.07 -20.88
C MET A 1 31.36 -85.62 -20.89
N SER A 2 31.94 -85.20 -19.77
CA SER A 2 32.38 -83.85 -19.44
C SER A 2 33.74 -83.53 -20.06
N THR A 3 34.02 -82.24 -20.27
CA THR A 3 35.29 -81.49 -20.07
C THR A 3 35.13 -80.13 -20.78
N THR A 4 34.86 -79.03 -20.08
CA THR A 4 35.75 -78.13 -19.31
C THR A 4 36.82 -77.44 -20.16
N THR A 5 36.67 -76.13 -20.37
CA THR A 5 37.80 -75.19 -20.44
C THR A 5 37.38 -73.88 -19.77
N ALA A 6 38.16 -73.50 -18.76
CA ALA A 6 37.96 -72.34 -17.91
C ALA A 6 38.54 -71.07 -18.57
N GLY A 7 37.79 -69.97 -18.56
CA GLY A 7 38.26 -68.63 -18.88
C GLY A 7 38.25 -67.76 -17.63
N SER A 8 39.41 -67.22 -17.28
CA SER A 8 39.68 -66.37 -16.11
C SER A 8 39.06 -64.97 -16.25
N HIS A 9 38.25 -64.53 -15.30
CA HIS A 9 37.83 -63.14 -15.13
C HIS A 9 38.79 -62.39 -14.19
N PRO A 10 39.21 -61.14 -14.49
CA PRO A 10 39.89 -60.28 -13.51
C PRO A 10 38.87 -59.68 -12.53
N PRO A 11 39.25 -59.34 -11.29
CA PRO A 11 38.35 -58.72 -10.33
C PRO A 11 38.10 -57.25 -10.68
N GLU A 12 36.84 -56.87 -10.63
CA GLU A 12 36.29 -55.53 -10.82
C GLU A 12 36.75 -54.57 -9.69
N PRO A 13 37.10 -53.30 -9.97
CA PRO A 13 37.52 -52.36 -8.94
C PRO A 13 36.33 -51.88 -8.09
N ARG A 14 36.47 -51.93 -6.76
CA ARG A 14 35.49 -51.40 -5.80
C ARG A 14 35.30 -49.88 -6.00
N PRO A 15 34.07 -49.36 -5.94
CA PRO A 15 33.84 -47.92 -6.00
C PRO A 15 34.34 -47.24 -4.71
N PRO A 16 34.85 -46.00 -4.80
CA PRO A 16 35.30 -45.28 -3.62
C PRO A 16 34.12 -44.93 -2.70
N HIS A 17 34.38 -45.03 -1.40
CA HIS A 17 33.47 -44.66 -0.33
C HIS A 17 32.94 -43.23 -0.54
N SER A 18 31.62 -43.12 -0.74
CA SER A 18 30.87 -41.88 -0.64
C SER A 18 31.04 -41.32 0.77
N VAL A 19 31.95 -40.36 0.94
CA VAL A 19 32.02 -39.52 2.14
C VAL A 19 30.67 -38.81 2.27
N GLY A 20 29.94 -39.14 3.32
CA GLY A 20 28.62 -38.59 3.60
C GLY A 20 28.67 -37.07 3.56
N SER A 21 27.98 -36.48 2.57
CA SER A 21 27.71 -35.06 2.54
C SER A 21 26.86 -34.74 3.77
N SER A 22 27.46 -34.12 4.77
CA SER A 22 26.74 -33.64 5.95
C SER A 22 25.62 -32.71 5.47
N PRO A 23 24.36 -32.90 5.92
CA PRO A 23 23.32 -31.96 5.59
C PRO A 23 23.69 -30.60 6.17
N SER A 24 23.72 -29.57 5.32
CA SER A 24 23.86 -28.18 5.76
C SER A 24 22.81 -27.91 6.84
N PRO A 25 23.16 -27.30 7.98
CA PRO A 25 22.19 -27.03 9.02
C PRO A 25 21.14 -26.09 8.43
N SER A 26 19.91 -26.59 8.32
CA SER A 26 18.76 -25.73 8.09
C SER A 26 18.78 -24.65 9.16
N LEU A 27 18.68 -23.38 8.75
CA LEU A 27 18.51 -22.25 9.65
C LEU A 27 17.15 -22.41 10.34
N SER A 28 17.09 -23.24 11.38
CA SER A 28 16.01 -23.18 12.35
C SER A 28 16.16 -21.81 13.02
N SER A 29 15.28 -20.87 12.66
CA SER A 29 15.32 -19.55 13.26
C SER A 29 14.95 -19.70 14.75
N ARG A 30 15.98 -19.75 15.59
CA ARG A 30 15.78 -19.66 17.04
C ARG A 30 15.01 -18.37 17.30
N ARG A 31 13.84 -18.48 17.94
CA ARG A 31 13.06 -17.31 18.34
C ARG A 31 13.98 -16.38 19.15
N PRO A 32 14.10 -15.09 18.78
CA PRO A 32 14.94 -14.18 19.51
C PRO A 32 14.44 -14.07 20.96
N SER A 33 15.40 -14.12 21.88
CA SER A 33 15.16 -13.87 23.30
C SER A 33 14.54 -12.48 23.50
N ARG A 34 13.96 -12.25 24.68
CA ARG A 34 13.39 -10.94 25.02
C ARG A 34 14.42 -9.82 24.91
N GLN A 35 15.66 -10.06 25.33
CA GLN A 35 16.74 -9.07 25.29
C GLN A 35 17.15 -8.75 23.85
N GLU A 36 17.38 -9.76 23.01
CA GLU A 36 17.68 -9.58 21.58
C GLU A 36 16.57 -8.79 20.87
N ARG A 37 15.30 -9.06 21.22
CA ARG A 37 14.16 -8.31 20.68
C ARG A 37 14.21 -6.83 21.06
N LEU A 38 14.48 -6.50 22.32
CA LEU A 38 14.59 -5.12 22.78
C LEU A 38 15.76 -4.40 22.10
N GLU A 39 16.89 -5.08 21.88
CA GLU A 39 18.03 -4.54 21.14
C GLU A 39 17.67 -4.26 19.67
N HIS A 40 16.97 -5.17 19.01
CA HIS A 40 16.48 -4.95 17.64
C HIS A 40 15.55 -3.73 17.55
N LEU A 41 14.60 -3.58 18.49
CA LEU A 41 13.69 -2.44 18.54
C LEU A 41 14.42 -1.10 18.74
N ARG A 42 15.51 -1.09 19.52
CA ARG A 42 16.36 0.10 19.73
C ARG A 42 17.15 0.50 18.47
N ARG A 43 17.45 -0.45 17.57
CA ARG A 43 18.18 -0.20 16.31
C ARG A 43 17.30 0.26 15.15
N LEU A 44 15.98 0.33 15.35
CA LEU A 44 15.06 0.87 14.35
C LEU A 44 15.18 2.41 14.29
N THR A 45 15.52 2.91 13.12
CA THR A 45 15.54 4.33 12.81
C THR A 45 14.12 4.88 12.68
N LEU A 46 13.98 6.21 12.68
CA LEU A 46 12.69 6.86 12.41
C LEU A 46 12.09 6.41 11.06
N ARG A 47 12.93 6.31 10.03
CA ARG A 47 12.53 5.83 8.69
C ARG A 47 11.99 4.41 8.73
N ASP A 48 12.61 3.51 9.50
CA ASP A 48 12.10 2.14 9.62
C ASP A 48 10.76 2.12 10.32
N ARG A 49 10.58 2.93 11.37
CA ARG A 49 9.30 3.05 12.06
C ARG A 49 8.21 3.58 11.13
N THR A 50 8.52 4.56 10.29
CA THR A 50 7.61 5.04 9.24
C THR A 50 7.23 3.91 8.29
N LEU A 51 8.21 3.16 7.77
CA LEU A 51 7.95 2.01 6.89
C LEU A 51 7.06 0.95 7.58
N LEU A 52 7.38 0.57 8.82
CA LEU A 52 6.61 -0.43 9.55
C LEU A 52 5.17 0.04 9.83
N GLY A 53 4.99 1.33 10.13
CA GLY A 53 3.66 1.95 10.24
C GLY A 53 2.89 1.88 8.92
N TRP A 54 3.53 2.16 7.79
CA TRP A 54 2.90 2.04 6.47
C TRP A 54 2.55 0.61 6.11
N LEU A 55 3.38 -0.38 6.44
CA LEU A 55 3.07 -1.79 6.19
C LEU A 55 1.93 -2.28 7.10
N ALA A 56 1.81 -1.73 8.31
CA ALA A 56 0.69 -2.01 9.20
C ALA A 56 -0.62 -1.39 8.69
N GLU A 57 -0.56 -0.15 8.21
CA GLU A 57 -1.71 0.61 7.68
C GLU A 57 -2.15 0.09 6.29
N HIS A 58 -1.21 -0.09 5.36
CA HIS A 58 -1.49 -0.32 3.94
C HIS A 58 -1.19 -1.75 3.46
N TYR A 59 -0.95 -2.66 4.41
CA TYR A 59 -0.67 -4.08 4.22
C TYR A 59 0.70 -4.42 3.60
N LEU A 60 1.01 -3.80 2.46
CA LEU A 60 2.22 -4.10 1.70
C LEU A 60 2.66 -2.94 0.81
N LEU A 61 3.95 -2.94 0.50
CA LEU A 61 4.56 -2.06 -0.50
C LEU A 61 5.57 -2.85 -1.34
N SER A 62 5.75 -2.46 -2.60
CA SER A 62 6.81 -3.03 -3.44
C SER A 62 8.20 -2.48 -3.07
N THR A 63 9.24 -3.16 -3.54
CA THR A 63 10.63 -2.69 -3.41
C THR A 63 10.78 -1.28 -3.97
N ASP A 64 10.20 -1.01 -5.14
CA ASP A 64 10.34 0.28 -5.80
C ASP A 64 9.53 1.36 -5.08
N GLN A 65 8.32 1.05 -4.58
CA GLN A 65 7.54 1.97 -3.76
C GLN A 65 8.30 2.43 -2.52
N ILE A 66 8.87 1.47 -1.78
CA ILE A 66 9.67 1.76 -0.58
C ILE A 66 10.90 2.58 -0.95
N SER A 67 11.58 2.22 -2.03
CA SER A 67 12.78 2.91 -2.49
C SER A 67 12.50 4.36 -2.84
N THR A 68 11.46 4.62 -3.64
CA THR A 68 11.04 5.95 -4.09
C THR A 68 10.64 6.84 -2.92
N ALA A 69 9.78 6.34 -2.02
CA ALA A 69 9.26 7.17 -0.94
C ALA A 69 10.30 7.48 0.15
N LEU A 70 11.10 6.49 0.57
CA LEU A 70 11.83 6.58 1.83
C LEU A 70 13.35 6.65 1.68
N PHE A 71 13.91 6.31 0.52
CA PHE A 71 15.36 6.18 0.38
C PHE A 71 15.93 7.11 -0.71
N PRO A 72 17.20 7.54 -0.58
CA PRO A 72 17.87 8.34 -1.60
C PRO A 72 18.20 7.52 -2.85
N SER A 73 18.31 6.20 -2.73
CA SER A 73 18.54 5.31 -3.86
C SER A 73 17.99 3.90 -3.59
N ARG A 74 17.70 3.17 -4.67
CA ARG A 74 17.25 1.77 -4.62
C ARG A 74 18.28 0.85 -3.95
N ARG A 75 19.57 1.10 -4.15
CA ARG A 75 20.65 0.33 -3.49
C ARG A 75 20.59 0.51 -1.97
N ALA A 76 20.43 1.73 -1.48
CA ALA A 76 20.31 2.01 -0.05
C ALA A 76 19.07 1.34 0.56
N ALA A 77 17.94 1.37 -0.17
CA ALA A 77 16.72 0.70 0.24
C ALA A 77 16.92 -0.82 0.39
N LEU A 78 17.50 -1.47 -0.62
CA LEU A 78 17.73 -2.91 -0.61
C LEU A 78 18.64 -3.36 0.55
N LEU A 79 19.72 -2.62 0.82
CA LEU A 79 20.60 -2.89 1.96
C LEU A 79 19.84 -2.78 3.28
N ARG A 80 19.05 -1.72 3.48
CA ARG A 80 18.27 -1.56 4.71
C ARG A 80 17.17 -2.61 4.85
N LEU A 81 16.47 -2.94 3.77
CA LEU A 81 15.42 -3.97 3.75
C LEU A 81 16.00 -5.36 4.04
N ALA A 82 17.23 -5.65 3.60
CA ALA A 82 17.93 -6.88 3.99
C ALA A 82 18.16 -6.92 5.51
N THR A 83 18.66 -5.83 6.11
CA THR A 83 18.81 -5.72 7.57
C THR A 83 17.49 -5.91 8.31
N LEU A 84 16.42 -5.23 7.88
CA LEU A 84 15.09 -5.33 8.50
C LEU A 84 14.51 -6.74 8.39
N ARG A 85 14.79 -7.45 7.30
CA ARG A 85 14.38 -8.86 7.13
C ARG A 85 15.13 -9.78 8.08
N THR A 86 16.44 -9.59 8.27
CA THR A 86 17.26 -10.41 9.18
C THR A 86 16.77 -10.33 10.62
N ILE A 87 16.27 -9.17 11.05
CA ILE A 87 15.69 -8.98 12.40
C ILE A 87 14.17 -9.24 12.44
N GLU A 88 13.59 -9.79 11.37
CA GLU A 88 12.16 -10.10 11.25
C GLU A 88 11.22 -8.89 11.41
N ALA A 89 11.71 -7.66 11.19
CA ALA A 89 10.87 -6.45 11.19
C ALA A 89 9.92 -6.43 9.98
N VAL A 90 10.38 -6.96 8.85
CA VAL A 90 9.59 -7.13 7.62
C VAL A 90 9.68 -8.57 7.13
N THR A 91 8.63 -9.03 6.47
CA THR A 91 8.66 -10.23 5.63
C THR A 91 8.57 -9.82 4.16
N ARG A 92 8.98 -10.70 3.25
CA ARG A 92 8.89 -10.43 1.81
C ARG A 92 8.50 -11.68 1.02
N PHE A 93 7.81 -11.46 -0.08
CA PHE A 93 7.43 -12.48 -1.04
C PHE A 93 7.45 -11.88 -2.46
N VAL A 94 7.32 -12.73 -3.48
CA VAL A 94 7.11 -12.32 -4.87
C VAL A 94 5.78 -12.89 -5.31
N ASP A 95 5.04 -12.15 -6.11
CA ASP A 95 3.79 -12.62 -6.67
C ASP A 95 3.67 -12.26 -8.15
N VAL A 96 3.57 -13.29 -8.99
CA VAL A 96 3.50 -13.16 -10.45
C VAL A 96 2.26 -12.42 -10.92
N THR A 97 1.18 -12.40 -10.12
CA THR A 97 -0.07 -11.72 -10.47
C THR A 97 0.10 -10.19 -10.51
N THR A 98 1.15 -9.66 -9.89
CA THR A 98 1.47 -8.22 -9.97
C THR A 98 1.97 -7.80 -11.35
N GLY A 99 2.41 -8.74 -12.19
CA GLY A 99 3.05 -8.45 -13.48
C GLY A 99 4.52 -8.03 -13.35
N THR A 100 5.11 -8.13 -12.15
CA THR A 100 6.52 -7.82 -11.90
C THR A 100 7.17 -8.93 -11.08
N SER A 101 8.50 -9.01 -11.11
CA SER A 101 9.29 -9.93 -10.27
C SER A 101 9.83 -9.27 -9.00
N GLN A 102 9.26 -8.13 -8.58
CA GLN A 102 9.75 -7.39 -7.43
C GLN A 102 9.34 -8.06 -6.13
N TYR A 103 10.18 -7.91 -5.11
CA TYR A 103 9.76 -8.27 -3.76
C TYR A 103 8.69 -7.28 -3.28
N LEU A 104 7.61 -7.85 -2.78
CA LEU A 104 6.61 -7.18 -1.96
C LEU A 104 6.98 -7.39 -0.50
N TYR A 105 6.88 -6.32 0.29
CA TYR A 105 7.19 -6.34 1.70
C TYR A 105 5.91 -6.17 2.50
N ALA A 106 5.76 -6.98 3.55
CA ALA A 106 4.69 -6.90 4.53
C ALA A 106 5.29 -6.87 5.94
N LEU A 107 4.47 -6.57 6.94
CA LEU A 107 4.91 -6.48 8.33
C LEU A 107 5.43 -7.84 8.82
N GLY A 108 6.65 -7.89 9.37
CA GLY A 108 7.25 -9.09 9.94
C GLY A 108 6.88 -9.29 11.41
N PRO A 109 7.24 -10.43 12.03
CA PRO A 109 7.00 -10.71 13.45
C PRO A 109 7.43 -9.58 14.41
N LEU A 110 8.63 -9.02 14.25
CA LEU A 110 9.09 -7.91 15.10
C LEU A 110 8.30 -6.64 14.83
N GLY A 111 7.94 -6.36 13.57
CA GLY A 111 7.12 -5.22 13.20
C GLY A 111 5.70 -5.30 13.78
N ALA A 112 5.12 -6.50 13.83
CA ALA A 112 3.79 -6.73 14.41
C ALA A 112 3.74 -6.48 15.93
N VAL A 113 4.87 -6.57 16.63
CA VAL A 113 4.95 -6.16 18.05
C VAL A 113 4.75 -4.65 18.21
N LEU A 114 5.21 -3.85 17.24
CA LEU A 114 5.04 -2.39 17.26
C LEU A 114 3.62 -1.96 16.84
N HIS A 115 2.98 -2.75 15.98
CA HIS A 115 1.65 -2.47 15.45
C HIS A 115 0.70 -3.68 15.65
N PRO A 116 0.33 -3.99 16.92
CA PRO A 116 -0.49 -5.17 17.23
C PRO A 116 -1.92 -5.06 16.69
N THR A 117 -2.40 -3.83 16.44
CA THR A 117 -3.73 -3.53 15.93
C THR A 117 -3.75 -3.28 14.43
N ALA A 118 -2.75 -3.77 13.69
CA ALA A 118 -2.68 -3.59 12.25
C ALA A 118 -3.95 -4.13 11.55
N TYR A 119 -4.44 -3.39 10.56
CA TYR A 119 -5.70 -3.58 9.83
C TYR A 119 -5.94 -5.01 9.31
N THR A 120 -7.18 -5.50 9.20
CA THR A 120 -7.49 -6.91 8.88
C THR A 120 -7.32 -7.23 7.38
N ASP A 121 -7.67 -8.44 6.98
CA ASP A 121 -7.57 -8.95 5.60
C ASP A 121 -8.29 -8.05 4.57
N PRO A 122 -7.60 -7.53 3.54
CA PRO A 122 -8.21 -6.74 2.48
C PRO A 122 -9.31 -7.50 1.73
N ASP A 123 -9.18 -8.80 1.53
CA ASP A 123 -10.21 -9.62 0.85
C ASP A 123 -11.38 -9.97 1.76
N ARG A 124 -11.18 -9.96 3.08
CA ARG A 124 -12.20 -10.30 4.07
C ARG A 124 -12.19 -9.30 5.23
N PRO A 125 -12.74 -8.09 5.05
CA PRO A 125 -12.70 -7.05 6.07
C PRO A 125 -13.35 -7.45 7.41
N THR A 126 -14.37 -8.33 7.37
CA THR A 126 -15.07 -8.86 8.55
C THR A 126 -14.41 -10.10 9.16
N ALA A 127 -13.34 -10.60 8.57
CA ALA A 127 -12.61 -11.74 9.14
C ALA A 127 -11.96 -11.36 10.46
N ARG A 128 -11.78 -12.36 11.33
CA ARG A 128 -11.03 -12.18 12.56
C ARG A 128 -9.62 -11.66 12.24
N PRO A 129 -9.07 -10.74 13.07
CA PRO A 129 -7.71 -10.28 12.92
C PRO A 129 -6.73 -11.46 12.81
N PRO A 130 -5.70 -11.38 11.95
CA PRO A 130 -4.70 -12.42 11.84
C PRO A 130 -3.98 -12.59 13.18
N ARG A 131 -3.72 -13.83 13.60
CA ARG A 131 -3.08 -14.14 14.88
C ARG A 131 -1.57 -13.90 14.85
N SER A 132 -1.00 -13.75 13.66
CA SER A 132 0.42 -13.49 13.45
C SER A 132 0.67 -12.69 12.16
N SER A 133 1.87 -12.10 12.05
CA SER A 133 2.35 -11.48 10.81
C SER A 133 2.44 -12.46 9.64
N ILE A 134 2.71 -13.73 9.92
CA ILE A 134 2.78 -14.79 8.90
C ILE A 134 1.37 -15.03 8.34
N GLU A 135 0.38 -15.28 9.21
CA GLU A 135 -1.01 -15.45 8.79
C GLU A 135 -1.53 -14.21 8.03
N ARG A 136 -1.14 -13.01 8.49
CA ARG A 136 -1.45 -11.75 7.77
C ARG A 136 -0.90 -11.76 6.34
N THR A 137 0.33 -12.21 6.16
CA THR A 137 0.98 -12.26 4.84
C THR A 137 0.35 -13.33 3.96
N GLU A 138 0.10 -14.52 4.50
CA GLU A 138 -0.54 -15.63 3.77
C GLU A 138 -1.90 -15.25 3.18
N ARG A 139 -2.66 -14.40 3.88
CA ARG A 139 -3.97 -13.93 3.41
C ARG A 139 -3.91 -13.08 2.13
N ILE A 140 -2.77 -12.43 1.85
CA ILE A 140 -2.64 -11.55 0.67
C ILE A 140 -1.81 -12.17 -0.45
N VAL A 141 -1.02 -13.22 -0.18
CA VAL A 141 -0.31 -13.96 -1.24
C VAL A 141 -1.33 -14.58 -2.19
N GLY A 142 -1.17 -14.37 -3.50
CA GLY A 142 -2.10 -14.82 -4.54
C GLY A 142 -3.42 -14.04 -4.60
N SER A 143 -3.58 -12.99 -3.79
CA SER A 143 -4.81 -12.19 -3.78
C SER A 143 -5.00 -11.40 -5.08
N ARG A 144 -6.24 -11.39 -5.57
CA ARG A 144 -6.63 -10.55 -6.72
C ARG A 144 -6.57 -9.06 -6.40
N LYS A 145 -6.56 -8.67 -5.12
CA LYS A 145 -6.44 -7.28 -4.67
C LYS A 145 -5.01 -6.76 -4.66
N LEU A 146 -3.99 -7.60 -4.81
CA LEU A 146 -2.57 -7.17 -4.77
C LEU A 146 -2.28 -5.99 -5.69
N ARG A 147 -2.63 -6.11 -6.98
CA ARG A 147 -2.41 -5.05 -7.97
C ARG A 147 -3.17 -3.77 -7.61
N HIS A 148 -4.38 -3.92 -7.10
CA HIS A 148 -5.21 -2.79 -6.67
C HIS A 148 -4.58 -2.06 -5.48
N LEU A 149 -4.18 -2.77 -4.43
CA LEU A 149 -3.51 -2.20 -3.27
C LEU A 149 -2.21 -1.49 -3.65
N LEU A 150 -1.39 -2.11 -4.49
CA LEU A 150 -0.18 -1.49 -5.01
C LEU A 150 -0.49 -0.20 -5.76
N GLY A 151 -1.50 -0.20 -6.63
CA GLY A 151 -1.91 0.98 -7.39
C GLY A 151 -2.45 2.12 -6.51
N VAL A 152 -3.25 1.79 -5.49
CA VAL A 152 -3.73 2.75 -4.48
C VAL A 152 -2.55 3.35 -3.72
N ASN A 153 -1.65 2.50 -3.23
CA ASN A 153 -0.48 2.93 -2.45
C ASN A 153 0.49 3.78 -3.29
N GLN A 154 0.57 3.55 -4.61
CA GLN A 154 1.46 4.28 -5.50
C GLN A 154 1.17 5.79 -5.48
N LEU A 155 -0.10 6.20 -5.47
CA LEU A 155 -0.46 7.63 -5.44
C LEU A 155 0.16 8.34 -4.23
N PHE A 156 0.07 7.72 -3.06
CA PHE A 156 0.60 8.31 -1.82
C PHE A 156 2.12 8.20 -1.72
N VAL A 157 2.71 7.13 -2.27
CA VAL A 157 4.17 7.00 -2.44
C VAL A 157 4.72 8.15 -3.26
N ASP A 158 4.06 8.48 -4.38
CA ASP A 158 4.46 9.57 -5.27
C ASP A 158 4.29 10.93 -4.58
N LEU A 159 3.17 11.16 -3.88
CA LEU A 159 2.97 12.37 -3.07
C LEU A 159 4.02 12.51 -1.97
N HIS A 160 4.34 11.43 -1.25
CA HIS A 160 5.36 11.47 -0.21
C HIS A 160 6.75 11.74 -0.80
N ALA A 161 7.10 11.13 -1.93
CA ALA A 161 8.36 11.37 -2.62
C ALA A 161 8.47 12.85 -3.07
N TYR A 162 7.37 13.44 -3.54
CA TYR A 162 7.30 14.85 -3.94
C TYR A 162 7.59 15.82 -2.79
N THR A 163 7.26 15.47 -1.53
CA THR A 163 7.60 16.33 -0.38
C THR A 163 9.10 16.53 -0.18
N ARG A 164 9.93 15.66 -0.78
CA ARG A 164 11.40 15.78 -0.75
C ARG A 164 11.94 16.71 -1.83
N THR A 165 11.15 16.97 -2.87
CA THR A 165 11.52 17.85 -3.99
C THR A 165 10.94 19.25 -3.84
N ASP A 166 9.86 19.40 -3.06
CA ASP A 166 9.18 20.66 -2.82
C ASP A 166 9.06 20.90 -1.30
N PRO A 167 9.79 21.88 -0.73
CA PRO A 167 9.76 22.15 0.70
C PRO A 167 8.44 22.72 1.19
N ASN A 168 7.51 23.11 0.31
CA ASN A 168 6.16 23.55 0.68
C ASN A 168 5.15 22.42 0.71
N ALA A 169 5.50 21.24 0.19
CA ALA A 169 4.61 20.12 0.04
C ALA A 169 4.62 19.19 1.27
N ARG A 170 3.45 18.80 1.76
CA ARG A 170 3.30 17.89 2.91
C ARG A 170 2.18 16.88 2.67
N LEU A 171 2.47 15.60 2.89
CA LEU A 171 1.45 14.57 3.05
C LEU A 171 1.10 14.47 4.54
N LEU A 172 -0.03 15.07 4.91
CA LEU A 172 -0.45 15.23 6.32
C LEU A 172 -1.25 14.05 6.83
N ARG A 173 -1.89 13.29 5.93
CA ARG A 173 -2.65 12.08 6.27
C ARG A 173 -2.64 11.10 5.10
N TRP A 174 -2.50 9.82 5.43
CA TRP A 174 -2.68 8.71 4.52
C TRP A 174 -3.38 7.56 5.26
N TRP A 175 -4.63 7.32 4.92
CA TRP A 175 -5.45 6.24 5.47
C TRP A 175 -5.74 5.21 4.39
N SER A 176 -5.63 3.93 4.77
CA SER A 176 -6.06 2.79 3.97
C SER A 176 -7.58 2.76 3.76
N GLU A 177 -8.04 1.93 2.83
CA GLU A 177 -9.47 1.62 2.64
C GLU A 177 -10.15 1.28 3.97
N GLN A 178 -9.52 0.43 4.78
CA GLN A 178 -10.12 -0.05 6.03
C GLN A 178 -10.20 1.05 7.08
N HIS A 179 -9.14 1.85 7.23
CA HIS A 179 -9.14 2.98 8.14
C HIS A 179 -10.19 4.02 7.72
N ALA A 180 -10.18 4.41 6.44
CA ALA A 180 -11.13 5.39 5.94
C ALA A 180 -12.58 4.90 6.04
N THR A 181 -12.85 3.63 5.72
CA THR A 181 -14.17 3.00 5.90
C THR A 181 -14.60 3.04 7.37
N ALA A 182 -13.71 2.71 8.31
CA ALA A 182 -14.03 2.76 9.73
C ALA A 182 -14.29 4.20 10.21
N ALA A 183 -13.46 5.15 9.79
CA ALA A 183 -13.59 6.57 10.14
C ALA A 183 -14.90 7.17 9.60
N TYR A 184 -15.38 6.72 8.45
CA TYR A 184 -16.60 7.23 7.82
C TYR A 184 -17.77 6.22 7.83
N ALA A 185 -17.76 5.27 8.78
CA ALA A 185 -18.78 4.23 8.89
C ALA A 185 -20.20 4.77 9.06
N ALA A 186 -20.36 5.94 9.69
CA ALA A 186 -21.66 6.62 9.83
C ALA A 186 -22.29 6.99 8.47
N ALA A 187 -21.48 7.22 7.43
CA ALA A 187 -21.95 7.46 6.07
C ALA A 187 -22.02 6.19 5.21
N ASP A 188 -21.49 5.06 5.69
CA ASP A 188 -21.31 3.80 4.93
C ASP A 188 -20.57 3.97 3.59
N ILE A 189 -19.59 4.89 3.55
CA ILE A 189 -18.67 5.01 2.41
C ILE A 189 -17.46 4.10 2.57
N ARG A 190 -16.89 3.69 1.43
CA ARG A 190 -15.71 2.81 1.37
C ARG A 190 -14.72 3.28 0.30
N PRO A 191 -14.08 4.45 0.51
CA PRO A 191 -13.01 4.90 -0.39
C PRO A 191 -11.86 3.89 -0.38
N ASP A 192 -11.15 3.75 -1.50
CA ASP A 192 -9.94 2.91 -1.56
C ASP A 192 -8.81 3.48 -0.66
N ALA A 193 -8.81 4.80 -0.46
CA ALA A 193 -7.96 5.48 0.52
C ALA A 193 -8.48 6.90 0.82
N HIS A 194 -8.01 7.49 1.91
CA HIS A 194 -8.24 8.90 2.26
C HIS A 194 -6.91 9.61 2.49
N GLY A 195 -6.79 10.83 1.98
CA GLY A 195 -5.58 11.64 2.10
C GLY A 195 -5.85 13.06 2.57
N VAL A 196 -4.83 13.68 3.17
CA VAL A 196 -4.75 15.13 3.34
C VAL A 196 -3.41 15.59 2.80
N TRP A 197 -3.47 16.49 1.83
CA TRP A 197 -2.32 17.03 1.12
C TRP A 197 -2.27 18.54 1.32
N SER A 198 -1.07 19.06 1.57
CA SER A 198 -0.81 20.49 1.64
C SER A 198 0.30 20.86 0.67
N ASN A 199 0.13 21.99 -0.01
CA ASN A 199 1.21 22.69 -0.70
C ASN A 199 1.01 24.20 -0.52
N GLY A 200 1.99 24.85 0.11
CA GLY A 200 1.89 26.26 0.48
C GLY A 200 0.81 26.49 1.52
N ASP A 201 -0.06 27.47 1.28
CA ASP A 201 -1.18 27.83 2.13
C ASP A 201 -2.43 26.95 1.94
N ARG A 202 -2.43 26.10 0.90
CA ARG A 202 -3.58 25.25 0.57
C ARG A 202 -3.43 23.88 1.19
N THR A 203 -4.46 23.48 1.93
CA THR A 203 -4.62 22.12 2.43
C THR A 203 -5.93 21.55 1.94
N ILE A 204 -5.86 20.37 1.33
CA ILE A 204 -7.03 19.67 0.83
C ILE A 204 -7.13 18.28 1.47
N GLY A 205 -8.33 17.88 1.88
CA GLY A 205 -8.62 16.45 2.06
C GLY A 205 -9.04 15.86 0.72
N PHE A 206 -8.95 14.54 0.54
CA PHE A 206 -9.47 13.87 -0.65
C PHE A 206 -9.78 12.40 -0.39
N PHE A 207 -10.79 11.89 -1.09
CA PHE A 207 -11.07 10.46 -1.19
C PHE A 207 -10.50 9.90 -2.49
N LEU A 208 -9.93 8.70 -2.46
CA LEU A 208 -9.40 8.04 -3.65
C LEU A 208 -10.28 6.85 -4.04
N GLU A 209 -10.58 6.77 -5.34
CA GLU A 209 -11.14 5.60 -6.00
C GLU A 209 -10.21 5.22 -7.16
N HIS A 210 -9.53 4.09 -7.05
CA HIS A 210 -8.53 3.62 -7.99
C HIS A 210 -9.15 2.60 -8.96
N ASP A 211 -9.23 2.94 -10.25
CA ASP A 211 -9.82 2.06 -11.27
C ASP A 211 -8.74 1.39 -12.12
N ASN A 212 -8.67 0.06 -12.03
CA ASN A 212 -7.84 -0.80 -12.88
C ASN A 212 -8.51 -1.19 -14.21
N ASN A 213 -9.52 -0.43 -14.65
CA ASN A 213 -10.50 -0.73 -15.71
C ASN A 213 -11.42 -1.93 -15.40
N THR A 214 -11.74 -2.14 -14.13
CA THR A 214 -12.54 -3.30 -13.69
C THR A 214 -13.99 -2.92 -13.37
N GLU A 215 -14.27 -1.64 -13.14
CA GLU A 215 -15.60 -1.18 -12.78
C GLU A 215 -16.39 -0.69 -14.01
N ASN A 216 -17.68 -1.03 -14.11
CA ASN A 216 -18.55 -0.40 -15.10
C ASN A 216 -18.99 1.00 -14.62
N LEU A 217 -19.47 1.84 -15.54
CA LEU A 217 -19.84 3.21 -15.23
C LEU A 217 -20.98 3.31 -14.20
N GLY A 218 -21.95 2.39 -14.24
CA GLY A 218 -23.04 2.35 -13.27
C GLY A 218 -22.56 2.08 -11.83
N ARG A 219 -21.47 1.32 -11.66
CA ARG A 219 -20.83 1.11 -10.36
C ARG A 219 -20.14 2.38 -9.86
N VAL A 220 -19.45 3.12 -10.74
CA VAL A 220 -18.84 4.42 -10.41
C VAL A 220 -19.91 5.41 -9.93
N LEU A 221 -21.02 5.55 -10.66
CA LEU A 221 -22.13 6.43 -10.25
C LEU A 221 -22.72 6.06 -8.90
N ARG A 222 -22.90 4.76 -8.64
CA ARG A 222 -23.41 4.27 -7.36
C ARG A 222 -22.47 4.59 -6.20
N LYS A 223 -21.15 4.45 -6.41
CA LYS A 223 -20.14 4.87 -5.43
C LYS A 223 -20.26 6.36 -5.14
N LEU A 224 -20.34 7.21 -6.17
CA LEU A 224 -20.44 8.66 -5.99
C LEU A 224 -21.71 9.06 -5.22
N ARG A 225 -22.85 8.42 -5.47
CA ARG A 225 -24.08 8.65 -4.69
C ARG A 225 -23.92 8.27 -3.22
N ALA A 226 -23.11 7.27 -2.88
CA ALA A 226 -22.89 6.89 -1.48
C ALA A 226 -22.25 8.04 -0.66
N TYR A 227 -21.54 8.97 -1.30
CA TYR A 227 -20.97 10.13 -0.64
C TYR A 227 -21.99 11.24 -0.32
N GLU A 228 -23.21 11.20 -0.88
CA GLU A 228 -24.26 12.21 -0.60
C GLU A 228 -24.55 12.31 0.90
N ARG A 229 -24.68 11.16 1.56
CA ARG A 229 -24.92 11.09 3.01
C ARG A 229 -23.78 11.72 3.82
N LEU A 230 -22.53 11.52 3.40
CA LEU A 230 -21.40 12.14 4.11
C LEU A 230 -21.44 13.68 4.02
N ALA A 231 -21.87 14.23 2.88
CA ALA A 231 -21.91 15.67 2.66
C ALA A 231 -22.93 16.41 3.55
N GLU A 232 -23.88 15.69 4.17
CA GLU A 232 -24.87 16.24 5.09
C GLU A 232 -24.26 16.67 6.43
N PHE A 233 -23.20 16.00 6.88
CA PHE A 233 -22.69 16.16 8.25
C PHE A 233 -21.15 16.16 8.39
N GLY A 234 -20.44 15.81 7.32
CA GLY A 234 -19.00 15.63 7.28
C GLY A 234 -18.30 16.57 6.30
N PRO A 235 -17.06 16.23 5.90
CA PRO A 235 -16.30 17.03 4.95
C PRO A 235 -16.86 16.94 3.53
N ARG A 236 -16.61 17.97 2.72
CA ARG A 236 -16.83 17.94 1.27
C ARG A 236 -15.50 17.91 0.54
N TYR A 237 -14.86 16.75 0.60
CA TYR A 237 -13.61 16.50 -0.09
C TYR A 237 -13.85 16.03 -1.53
N PRO A 238 -12.95 16.38 -2.47
CA PRO A 238 -12.99 15.84 -3.81
C PRO A 238 -12.81 14.32 -3.79
N VAL A 239 -13.64 13.62 -4.58
CA VAL A 239 -13.44 12.21 -4.91
C VAL A 239 -12.56 12.14 -6.15
N LEU A 240 -11.37 11.58 -5.99
CA LEU A 240 -10.37 11.39 -7.03
C LEU A 240 -10.59 10.03 -7.71
N LEU A 241 -11.08 10.05 -8.94
CA LEU A 241 -11.19 8.86 -9.79
C LEU A 241 -9.88 8.68 -10.57
N ARG A 242 -9.04 7.74 -10.12
CA ARG A 242 -7.72 7.52 -10.68
C ARG A 242 -7.75 6.35 -11.66
N VAL A 243 -7.66 6.63 -12.95
CA VAL A 243 -8.00 5.65 -14.00
C VAL A 243 -6.81 5.28 -14.89
N ARG A 244 -6.87 4.09 -15.49
CA ARG A 244 -5.73 3.53 -16.23
C ARG A 244 -5.40 4.22 -17.55
N SER A 245 -6.34 4.94 -18.18
CA SER A 245 -6.11 5.50 -19.53
C SER A 245 -6.91 6.75 -19.81
N ARG A 246 -6.40 7.60 -20.71
CA ARG A 246 -7.11 8.80 -21.17
C ARG A 246 -8.46 8.49 -21.78
N ARG A 247 -8.59 7.37 -22.51
CA ARG A 247 -9.88 6.92 -23.06
C ARG A 247 -10.91 6.66 -21.96
N ARG A 248 -10.49 6.02 -20.86
CA ARG A 248 -11.36 5.76 -19.71
C ARG A 248 -11.75 7.07 -19.02
N GLU A 249 -10.79 7.97 -18.83
CA GLU A 249 -11.01 9.31 -18.25
C GLU A 249 -12.06 10.09 -19.05
N VAL A 250 -11.89 10.21 -20.37
CA VAL A 250 -12.84 10.90 -21.27
C VAL A 250 -14.24 10.29 -21.17
N ASN A 251 -14.36 8.97 -21.11
CA ASN A 251 -15.66 8.31 -20.97
C ASN A 251 -16.34 8.63 -19.63
N ILE A 252 -15.59 8.71 -18.53
CA ILE A 252 -16.12 9.09 -17.21
C ILE A 252 -16.51 10.56 -17.20
N LEU A 253 -15.65 11.45 -17.70
CA LEU A 253 -15.93 12.88 -17.79
C LEU A 253 -17.20 13.15 -18.60
N ARG A 254 -17.36 12.49 -19.76
CA ARG A 254 -18.59 12.58 -20.56
C ARG A 254 -19.82 12.09 -19.81
N ALA A 255 -19.70 10.98 -19.09
CA ALA A 255 -20.80 10.39 -18.35
C ALA A 255 -21.23 11.21 -17.13
N LEU A 256 -20.31 11.97 -16.54
CA LEU A 256 -20.56 12.83 -15.38
C LEU A 256 -20.83 14.30 -15.77
N ALA A 257 -20.76 14.64 -17.06
CA ALA A 257 -21.03 15.99 -17.52
C ALA A 257 -22.46 16.41 -17.15
N GLY A 258 -22.58 17.50 -16.39
CA GLY A 258 -23.87 18.02 -15.92
C GLY A 258 -24.57 17.18 -14.85
N VAL A 259 -23.95 16.09 -14.35
CA VAL A 259 -24.49 15.29 -13.26
C VAL A 259 -24.16 16.00 -11.94
N PRO A 260 -25.15 16.43 -11.14
CA PRO A 260 -24.89 16.99 -9.83
C PRO A 260 -24.29 15.93 -8.91
N THR A 261 -23.19 16.26 -8.24
CA THR A 261 -22.55 15.41 -7.24
C THR A 261 -22.40 16.19 -5.94
N ALA A 262 -22.66 15.54 -4.80
CA ALA A 262 -22.51 16.18 -3.49
C ALA A 262 -21.06 16.52 -3.16
N MET A 263 -20.12 15.73 -3.67
CA MET A 263 -18.69 15.98 -3.60
C MET A 263 -18.18 16.52 -4.93
N PRO A 264 -17.14 17.38 -4.95
CA PRO A 264 -16.37 17.61 -6.16
C PRO A 264 -15.82 16.27 -6.67
N VAL A 265 -15.81 16.05 -7.99
CA VAL A 265 -15.23 14.84 -8.58
C VAL A 265 -14.14 15.26 -9.55
N ALA A 266 -12.95 14.72 -9.35
CA ALA A 266 -11.82 14.94 -10.23
C ALA A 266 -11.35 13.60 -10.80
N THR A 267 -10.96 13.61 -12.06
CA THR A 267 -10.38 12.44 -12.75
C THR A 267 -8.91 12.71 -13.06
N GLY A 268 -8.10 11.67 -12.99
CA GLY A 268 -6.69 11.72 -13.41
C GLY A 268 -6.22 10.33 -13.83
N ILE A 269 -5.16 10.26 -14.64
CA ILE A 269 -4.65 8.97 -15.11
C ILE A 269 -3.49 8.47 -14.25
N HIS A 270 -3.31 7.14 -14.20
CA HIS A 270 -2.30 6.49 -13.35
C HIS A 270 -0.89 7.09 -13.54
N ASP A 271 -0.47 7.30 -14.78
CA ASP A 271 0.91 7.63 -15.16
C ASP A 271 1.29 9.12 -15.01
N GLU A 272 0.35 10.01 -14.68
CA GLU A 272 0.66 11.43 -14.43
C GLU A 272 1.04 11.66 -12.97
N HIS A 273 1.89 12.63 -12.64
CA HIS A 273 2.25 12.83 -11.23
C HIS A 273 1.06 13.36 -10.40
N PRO A 274 0.66 12.73 -9.27
CA PRO A 274 -0.56 13.09 -8.55
C PRO A 274 -0.51 14.46 -7.87
N ALA A 275 0.67 15.02 -7.55
CA ALA A 275 0.75 16.40 -7.06
C ALA A 275 0.57 17.44 -8.18
N GLY A 276 0.93 17.08 -9.42
CA GLY A 276 1.00 17.98 -10.58
C GLY A 276 -0.36 18.32 -11.18
N PRO A 277 -0.38 19.02 -12.33
CA PRO A 277 -1.59 19.37 -13.07
C PRO A 277 -2.21 18.13 -13.76
N ALA A 278 -2.59 17.14 -12.95
CA ALA A 278 -3.05 15.81 -13.37
C ALA A 278 -4.57 15.64 -13.18
N TRP A 279 -5.28 16.67 -12.70
CA TRP A 279 -6.67 16.51 -12.27
C TRP A 279 -7.62 17.34 -13.13
N THR A 280 -8.59 16.67 -13.73
CA THR A 280 -9.70 17.30 -14.48
C THR A 280 -10.97 17.22 -13.64
N LEU A 281 -11.56 18.35 -13.28
CA LEU A 281 -12.86 18.36 -12.58
C LEU A 281 -13.98 17.98 -13.55
N THR A 282 -14.97 17.21 -13.09
CA THR A 282 -16.15 16.86 -13.90
C THR A 282 -17.03 18.07 -14.19
N SER A 283 -16.99 19.10 -13.34
CA SER A 283 -17.68 20.38 -13.51
C SER A 283 -16.94 21.38 -14.41
N ASP A 284 -15.64 21.18 -14.62
CA ASP A 284 -14.77 22.07 -15.40
C ASP A 284 -13.72 21.23 -16.16
N THR A 285 -14.16 20.66 -17.28
CA THR A 285 -13.36 19.71 -18.05
C THR A 285 -12.28 20.36 -18.93
N GLY A 286 -12.28 21.70 -19.02
CA GLY A 286 -11.34 22.47 -19.84
C GLY A 286 -9.98 22.71 -19.18
N LEU A 287 -9.87 22.50 -17.87
CA LEU A 287 -8.67 22.82 -17.09
C LEU A 287 -8.10 21.59 -16.39
N ARG A 288 -6.78 21.39 -16.52
CA ARG A 288 -6.01 20.49 -15.66
C ARG A 288 -5.50 21.27 -14.46
N ARG A 289 -5.73 20.72 -13.26
CA ARG A 289 -5.44 21.37 -11.97
C ARG A 289 -4.42 20.58 -11.18
N TRP A 290 -3.62 21.30 -10.41
CA TRP A 290 -2.79 20.71 -9.35
C TRP A 290 -3.68 20.12 -8.27
N LEU A 291 -3.15 19.14 -7.51
CA LEU A 291 -3.93 18.50 -6.45
C LEU A 291 -4.43 19.52 -5.41
N HIS A 292 -3.57 20.45 -5.00
CA HIS A 292 -3.88 21.48 -4.00
C HIS A 292 -4.84 22.58 -4.51
N GLU A 293 -5.15 22.60 -5.81
CA GLU A 293 -6.11 23.55 -6.42
C GLU A 293 -7.53 23.00 -6.48
N LEU A 294 -7.74 21.73 -6.11
CA LEU A 294 -9.06 21.13 -6.11
C LEU A 294 -9.93 21.70 -4.97
N PRO A 295 -11.23 21.92 -5.21
CA PRO A 295 -12.15 22.36 -4.16
C PRO A 295 -12.19 21.33 -3.02
N SER A 296 -12.03 21.78 -1.79
CA SER A 296 -12.04 20.93 -0.59
C SER A 296 -12.58 21.73 0.59
N ASP A 297 -13.48 21.12 1.35
CA ASP A 297 -14.03 21.66 2.59
C ASP A 297 -13.89 20.60 3.70
N HIS A 298 -13.21 20.95 4.79
CA HIS A 298 -13.01 20.06 5.95
C HIS A 298 -14.30 19.76 6.73
N GLY A 299 -15.39 20.42 6.38
CA GLY A 299 -16.70 20.25 6.97
C GLY A 299 -16.82 20.97 8.32
N PRO A 300 -18.01 20.86 8.94
CA PRO A 300 -18.29 21.53 10.20
C PRO A 300 -17.37 21.03 11.30
N ASP A 301 -16.99 21.96 12.20
CA ASP A 301 -16.30 21.61 13.45
C ASP A 301 -17.32 21.08 14.47
N ASN A 302 -17.70 19.81 14.29
CA ASN A 302 -18.62 19.11 15.16
C ASN A 302 -18.09 17.71 15.43
N ARG A 303 -17.55 17.47 16.63
CA ARG A 303 -16.99 16.16 16.99
C ARG A 303 -18.02 15.03 17.03
N ALA A 304 -19.31 15.33 17.19
CA ALA A 304 -20.35 14.30 17.22
C ALA A 304 -20.61 13.72 15.83
N THR A 305 -20.52 14.53 14.78
CA THR A 305 -20.83 14.13 13.40
C THR A 305 -19.60 14.06 12.48
N ASN A 306 -18.54 14.80 12.78
CA ASN A 306 -17.27 14.85 12.07
C ASN A 306 -16.07 14.63 13.03
N PRO A 307 -16.03 13.51 13.78
CA PRO A 307 -14.98 13.24 14.77
C PRO A 307 -13.57 13.15 14.17
N HIS A 308 -13.49 12.93 12.85
CA HIS A 308 -12.25 12.73 12.10
C HIS A 308 -11.83 13.95 11.27
N ARG A 309 -12.45 15.12 11.54
CA ARG A 309 -12.13 16.40 10.91
C ARG A 309 -10.62 16.60 10.89
N PHE A 310 -10.09 17.07 9.76
CA PHE A 310 -8.71 17.50 9.72
C PHE A 310 -8.60 18.85 10.43
N VAL A 311 -7.71 18.93 11.41
CA VAL A 311 -7.30 20.17 12.07
C VAL A 311 -5.84 20.37 11.70
N PRO A 312 -5.47 21.51 11.08
CA PRO A 312 -4.07 21.83 10.84
C PRO A 312 -3.29 21.70 12.16
N PRO A 313 -2.06 21.14 12.15
CA PRO A 313 -1.21 21.22 13.32
C PRO A 313 -1.02 22.70 13.68
N ASP A 314 -1.06 23.02 14.98
CA ASP A 314 -0.71 24.36 15.44
C ASP A 314 0.68 24.69 14.89
N VAL A 315 0.76 25.78 14.13
CA VAL A 315 2.05 26.31 13.67
C VAL A 315 2.60 27.01 14.90
N ASP A 316 3.44 26.33 15.67
CA ASP A 316 4.20 27.00 16.72
C ASP A 316 4.99 28.16 16.05
N GLU A 317 4.67 29.40 16.44
CA GLU A 317 5.38 30.63 16.04
C GLU A 317 6.85 30.63 16.49
#